data_AF-A0A2E5JS99-F1
#
_entry.id   AF-A0A2E5JS99-F1
#
_cell.length_a   1.000
_cell.length_b   1.000
_cell.length_c   1.000
_cell.angle_alpha   90.00
_cell.angle_beta   90.00
_cell.angle_gamma   90.00
#
_symmetry.space_group_name_H-M   'P 1'
#
loop_
_entity.id
_entity.type
_entity.pdbx_description
1 polymer ?
#
loop_
_entity_poly.entity_id
_entity_poly.type
_entity_poly.pdbx_seq_one_letter_code
_entity_poly.pdbx_strand_id
1 'polypeptide(L)'
;MTAVLFGQKSEVKNVKVLPLKEKREVVNFMKMITKEIGVKCSFCHIPNDYTSDKKSNKIVAREMISMTLSANKVLNNLNFKEVSCWTCHRGNRHPERPPLKKS
;
A
#
# COMPACT_ATOMS: atom_id res chain seq x y z
N MET A 1 -36.64 -23.51 -2.23
CA MET A 1 -36.02 -22.65 -1.19
C MET A 1 -34.85 -21.92 -1.83
N THR A 2 -35.08 -20.74 -2.37
CA THR A 2 -34.08 -19.98 -3.14
C THR A 2 -33.25 -19.15 -2.16
N ALA A 3 -32.16 -19.73 -1.65
CA ALA A 3 -31.24 -19.02 -0.77
C ALA A 3 -30.43 -18.02 -1.61
N VAL A 4 -30.75 -16.76 -1.38
CA VAL A 4 -30.11 -15.58 -1.95
C VAL A 4 -28.65 -15.53 -1.48
N LEU A 5 -27.70 -15.84 -2.37
CA LEU A 5 -26.27 -15.62 -2.16
C LEU A 5 -25.90 -14.16 -2.52
N PHE A 6 -26.39 -13.18 -1.75
CA PHE A 6 -25.75 -11.87 -1.75
C PHE A 6 -24.52 -11.95 -0.85
N GLY A 7 -23.39 -12.34 -1.43
CA GLY A 7 -22.09 -12.12 -0.80
C GLY A 7 -21.97 -10.63 -0.47
N GLN A 8 -21.85 -10.30 0.81
CA GLN A 8 -21.64 -8.93 1.29
C GLN A 8 -20.41 -8.34 0.61
N LYS A 9 -20.62 -7.52 -0.42
CA LYS A 9 -19.60 -6.64 -0.98
C LYS A 9 -19.32 -5.56 0.05
N SER A 10 -18.41 -5.85 0.99
CA SER A 10 -18.08 -4.91 2.06
C SER A 10 -17.31 -3.74 1.43
N GLU A 11 -17.99 -2.62 1.26
CA GLU A 11 -17.46 -1.42 0.62
C GLU A 11 -16.22 -0.91 1.37
N VAL A 12 -15.17 -0.58 0.61
CA VAL A 12 -13.92 -0.04 1.13
C VAL A 12 -14.05 1.48 1.36
N LYS A 13 -13.70 1.93 2.56
CA LYS A 13 -13.75 3.36 2.95
C LYS A 13 -12.35 3.97 2.96
N ASN A 14 -12.24 5.20 2.48
CA ASN A 14 -10.99 5.99 2.40
C ASN A 14 -9.83 5.26 1.67
N VAL A 15 -10.14 4.55 0.59
CA VAL A 15 -9.16 4.02 -0.37
C VAL A 15 -9.12 4.98 -1.56
N LYS A 16 -8.02 5.73 -1.69
CA LYS A 16 -7.91 6.86 -2.65
C LYS A 16 -7.04 6.56 -3.87
N VAL A 17 -5.96 5.80 -3.69
CA VAL A 17 -4.92 5.59 -4.73
C VAL A 17 -5.01 4.19 -5.35
N LEU A 18 -5.41 3.18 -4.57
CA LEU A 18 -5.49 1.81 -5.06
C LEU A 18 -6.78 1.61 -5.85
N PRO A 19 -6.73 1.02 -7.06
CA PRO A 19 -7.93 0.69 -7.85
C PRO A 19 -8.63 -0.59 -7.34
N LEU A 20 -8.57 -0.86 -6.04
CA LEU A 20 -9.14 -2.06 -5.40
C LEU A 20 -10.50 -1.72 -4.78
N LYS A 21 -11.49 -2.56 -5.04
CA LYS A 21 -12.89 -2.31 -4.63
C LYS A 21 -13.34 -3.21 -3.49
N GLU A 22 -12.72 -4.38 -3.35
CA GLU A 22 -13.09 -5.35 -2.32
C GLU A 22 -12.19 -5.23 -1.09
N LYS A 23 -12.80 -5.29 0.10
CA LYS A 23 -12.07 -5.29 1.38
C LYS A 23 -11.00 -6.38 1.43
N ARG A 24 -11.29 -7.57 0.90
CA ARG A 24 -10.34 -8.69 0.88
C ARG A 24 -9.10 -8.36 0.05
N GLU A 25 -9.27 -7.74 -1.11
CA GLU A 25 -8.16 -7.32 -1.98
C GLU A 25 -7.30 -6.27 -1.28
N VAL A 26 -7.94 -5.25 -0.69
CA VAL A 26 -7.23 -4.21 0.05
C VAL A 26 -6.44 -4.80 1.21
N VAL A 27 -7.04 -5.69 2.01
CA VAL A 27 -6.36 -6.34 3.14
C VAL A 27 -5.18 -7.19 2.67
N ASN A 28 -5.32 -7.94 1.57
CA ASN A 28 -4.21 -8.70 1.01
C ASN A 28 -3.07 -7.80 0.55
N PHE A 29 -3.38 -6.69 -0.12
CA PHE A 29 -2.38 -5.70 -0.50
C PHE A 29 -1.67 -5.11 0.72
N MET A 30 -2.40 -4.73 1.77
CA MET A 30 -1.80 -4.19 2.99
C MET A 30 -0.89 -5.20 3.69
N LYS A 31 -1.21 -6.51 3.67
CA LYS A 31 -0.31 -7.56 4.18
C LYS A 31 1.00 -7.62 3.41
N MET A 32 0.98 -7.45 2.09
CA MET A 32 2.20 -7.37 1.28
C MET A 32 3.03 -6.14 1.68
N ILE A 33 2.40 -4.96 1.77
CA ILE A 33 3.09 -3.73 2.20
C ILE A 33 3.77 -3.91 3.56
N THR A 34 3.08 -4.50 4.56
CA THR A 34 3.67 -4.73 5.88
C THR A 34 4.94 -5.59 5.83
N LYS A 35 4.96 -6.60 4.96
CA LYS A 35 6.13 -7.46 4.75
C LYS A 35 7.25 -6.71 4.04
N GLU A 36 6.92 -5.93 3.02
CA GLU A 36 7.91 -5.23 2.20
C GLU A 36 8.67 -4.13 2.95
N ILE A 37 8.02 -3.48 3.92
CA ILE A 37 8.61 -2.38 4.71
C ILE A 37 8.87 -2.75 6.18
N GLY A 38 8.63 -4.01 6.58
CA GLY A 38 8.99 -4.51 7.91
C GLY A 38 8.22 -3.90 9.09
N VAL A 39 6.93 -3.62 8.91
CA VAL A 39 6.10 -3.00 9.96
C VAL A 39 4.82 -3.78 10.22
N LYS A 40 4.15 -3.49 11.34
CA LYS A 40 2.82 -4.02 11.66
C LYS A 40 1.72 -3.03 11.24
N CYS A 41 0.48 -3.50 11.13
CA CYS A 41 -0.67 -2.65 10.76
C CYS A 41 -0.80 -1.38 11.61
N SER A 42 -0.53 -1.49 12.92
CA SER A 42 -0.58 -0.38 13.87
C SER A 42 0.47 0.71 13.63
N PHE A 43 1.46 0.48 12.76
CA PHE A 43 2.42 1.51 12.37
C PHE A 43 1.74 2.62 11.55
N CYS A 44 0.83 2.24 10.64
CA CYS A 44 0.10 3.19 9.80
C CYS A 44 -1.34 3.42 10.27
N HIS A 45 -2.00 2.41 10.84
CA HIS A 45 -3.42 2.47 11.19
C HIS A 45 -3.66 2.67 12.69
N ILE A 46 -4.83 3.21 13.02
CA ILE A 46 -5.37 3.19 14.38
C ILE A 46 -6.11 1.86 14.56
N PRO A 47 -5.79 1.05 15.59
CA PRO A 47 -6.58 -0.15 15.88
C PRO A 47 -8.07 0.22 15.99
N ASN A 48 -8.93 -0.57 15.35
CA ASN A 48 -10.38 -0.34 15.25
C ASN A 48 -10.83 0.86 14.38
N ASP A 49 -9.91 1.70 13.87
CA ASP A 49 -10.20 2.73 12.86
C ASP A 49 -9.12 2.75 11.76
N TYR A 50 -9.28 1.85 10.79
CA TYR A 50 -8.39 1.74 9.63
C TYR A 50 -8.58 2.89 8.63
N THR A 51 -9.69 3.60 8.71
CA THR A 51 -10.06 4.68 7.79
C THR A 51 -9.45 6.01 8.16
N SER A 52 -9.08 6.22 9.43
CA SER A 52 -8.44 7.44 9.91
C SER A 52 -7.18 7.83 9.14
N ASP A 53 -6.98 9.12 8.88
CA ASP A 53 -5.72 9.70 8.39
C ASP A 53 -4.93 10.41 9.51
N LYS A 54 -5.32 10.24 10.77
CA LYS A 54 -4.65 10.85 11.95
C LYS A 54 -3.18 10.44 12.13
N LYS A 55 -2.77 9.30 11.58
CA LYS A 55 -1.36 8.86 11.58
C LYS A 55 -0.66 9.30 10.31
N SER A 56 0.34 10.16 10.46
CA SER A 56 1.17 10.67 9.36
C SER A 56 1.76 9.55 8.48
N ASN A 57 2.16 8.42 9.08
CA ASN A 57 2.68 7.26 8.35
C ASN A 57 1.73 6.75 7.26
N LYS A 58 0.41 6.81 7.46
CA LYS A 58 -0.57 6.42 6.44
C LYS A 58 -0.60 7.40 5.27
N ILE A 59 -0.42 8.68 5.55
CA ILE A 59 -0.33 9.74 4.52
C ILE A 59 0.94 9.52 3.69
N VAL A 60 2.09 9.33 4.34
CA VAL A 60 3.35 9.02 3.67
C VAL A 60 3.26 7.75 2.83
N ALA A 61 2.68 6.67 3.38
CA ALA A 61 2.50 5.41 2.64
C ALA A 61 1.62 5.59 1.39
N ARG A 62 0.60 6.46 1.45
CA ARG A 62 -0.24 6.77 0.29
C ARG A 62 0.55 7.45 -0.83
N GLU A 63 1.41 8.41 -0.49
CA GLU A 63 2.29 9.06 -1.46
C GLU A 63 3.30 8.05 -2.05
N MET A 64 3.86 7.15 -1.23
CA MET A 64 4.78 6.11 -1.70
C MET A 64 4.10 5.11 -2.65
N ILE A 65 2.83 4.74 -2.39
CA ILE A 65 2.05 3.91 -3.32
C ILE A 65 1.85 4.66 -4.65
N SER A 66 1.47 5.94 -4.60
CA SER A 66 1.30 6.76 -5.80
C SER A 66 2.60 6.87 -6.62
N MET A 67 3.73 7.10 -5.95
CA MET A 67 5.06 7.12 -6.56
C MET A 67 5.40 5.78 -7.22
N THR A 68 5.14 4.66 -6.55
CA THR A 68 5.42 3.31 -7.07
C THR A 68 4.59 3.01 -8.31
N LEU A 69 3.29 3.32 -8.30
CA LEU A 69 2.41 3.17 -9.46
C LEU A 69 2.89 4.02 -10.64
N SER A 70 3.30 5.26 -10.37
CA SER A 70 3.82 6.18 -11.40
C SER A 70 5.15 5.69 -11.98
N ALA A 71 6.06 5.21 -11.12
CA ALA A 71 7.34 4.63 -11.55
C ALA A 71 7.12 3.39 -12.41
N ASN A 72 6.25 2.47 -11.99
CA ASN A 72 5.95 1.26 -12.76
C ASN A 72 5.30 1.55 -14.10
N LYS A 73 4.47 2.60 -14.21
CA LYS A 73 3.97 3.05 -15.51
C LYS A 73 5.11 3.43 -16.46
N VAL A 74 6.12 4.16 -15.97
CA VAL A 74 7.30 4.53 -16.78
C VAL A 74 8.14 3.30 -17.12
N LEU A 75 8.40 2.43 -16.14
CA LEU A 75 9.21 1.22 -16.35
C LEU A 75 8.56 0.27 -17.35
N ASN A 76 7.24 0.11 -17.30
CA ASN A 76 6.50 -0.72 -18.24
C ASN A 76 6.60 -0.18 -19.67
N ASN A 77 6.56 1.14 -19.87
CA ASN A 77 6.77 1.75 -21.19
C ASN A 77 8.19 1.51 -21.73
N LEU A 78 9.17 1.29 -20.85
CA LEU A 78 10.56 1.00 -21.19
C LEU A 78 10.85 -0.51 -21.27
N ASN A 79 9.84 -1.38 -21.13
CA ASN A 79 9.99 -2.83 -21.01
C ASN A 79 10.94 -3.26 -19.86
N PHE A 80 10.96 -2.51 -18.76
CA PHE A 80 11.73 -2.84 -17.56
C PHE A 80 10.88 -3.59 -16.54
N LYS A 81 11.55 -4.29 -15.62
CA LYS A 81 10.87 -4.93 -14.48
C LYS A 81 10.31 -3.86 -13.54
N GLU A 82 9.10 -4.10 -13.05
CA GLU A 82 8.46 -3.26 -12.05
C GLU A 82 9.24 -3.22 -10.72
N VAL A 83 9.10 -2.11 -10.01
CA VAL A 83 9.58 -1.94 -8.64
C VAL A 83 8.45 -2.14 -7.64
N SER A 84 8.82 -2.60 -6.45
CA SER A 84 7.94 -2.72 -5.29
C SER A 84 8.53 -1.93 -4.11
N CYS A 85 7.82 -1.87 -2.99
CA CYS A 85 8.37 -1.23 -1.78
C CYS A 85 9.62 -1.98 -1.32
N TRP A 86 9.69 -3.32 -1.54
CA TRP A 86 10.87 -4.14 -1.23
C TRP A 86 12.14 -3.68 -1.95
N THR A 87 12.03 -3.17 -3.18
CA THR A 87 13.18 -2.69 -3.97
C THR A 87 14.04 -1.70 -3.18
N CYS A 88 13.39 -0.83 -2.41
CA CYS A 88 14.06 0.19 -1.59
C CYS A 88 14.10 -0.18 -0.10
N HIS A 89 12.97 -0.61 0.47
CA HIS A 89 12.84 -0.83 1.91
C HIS A 89 13.51 -2.12 2.39
N ARG A 90 13.54 -3.17 1.56
CA ARG A 90 14.16 -4.47 1.91
C ARG A 90 13.71 -5.02 3.28
N GLY A 91 12.45 -4.83 3.63
CA GLY A 91 11.90 -5.28 4.91
C GLY A 91 12.25 -4.38 6.09
N ASN A 92 12.71 -3.15 5.86
CA ASN A 92 12.98 -2.16 6.89
C ASN A 92 12.06 -0.93 6.77
N ARG A 93 11.71 -0.34 7.92
CA ARG A 93 10.83 0.84 7.98
C ARG A 93 11.36 2.05 7.20
N HIS A 94 12.68 2.16 7.08
CA HIS A 94 13.37 3.15 6.28
C HIS A 94 14.35 2.44 5.35
N PRO A 95 14.50 2.88 4.09
CA PRO A 95 15.56 2.40 3.22
C PRO A 95 16.94 2.62 3.87
N GLU A 96 17.81 1.62 3.80
CA GLU A 96 19.13 1.66 4.46
C GLU A 96 20.09 2.68 3.84
N ARG A 97 19.99 2.87 2.51
CA ARG A 97 20.86 3.79 1.79
C ARG A 97 20.19 5.16 1.72
N PRO A 98 20.74 6.20 2.38
CA PRO A 98 20.25 7.54 2.17
C PRO A 98 20.51 7.95 0.71
N PRO A 99 19.69 8.85 0.15
CA PRO A 99 20.00 9.45 -1.14
C PRO A 99 21.38 10.11 -1.08
N LEU A 100 22.14 10.01 -2.18
CA LEU A 100 23.41 10.73 -2.31
C LEU A 100 23.12 12.22 -2.08
N LYS A 101 23.77 12.81 -1.07
CA LYS A 101 23.74 14.26 -0.90
C LYS A 101 24.32 14.87 -2.18
N LYS A 102 23.50 15.58 -2.94
CA LYS A 102 24.04 16.56 -3.88
C LYS A 102 24.68 17.65 -3.04
N SER A 103 26.00 17.76 -3.12
CA SER A 103 26.77 18.91 -2.65
C SER A 103 26.32 20.17 -3.37
#